data_AF-A0A8S3WQX9-F1
#
_entry.id   AF-A0A8S3WQX9-F1
#
_cell.length_a   1.000
_cell.length_b   1.000
_cell.length_c   1.000
_cell.angle_alpha   90.00
_cell.angle_beta   90.00
_cell.angle_gamma   90.00
#
_symmetry.space_group_name_H-M   'P 1'
#
loop_
_entity.id
_entity.type
_entity.pdbx_description
1 polymer ?
#
loop_
_entity_poly.entity_id
_entity_poly.type
_entity_poly.pdbx_seq_one_letter_code
_entity_poly.pdbx_strand_id
1 'polypeptide(L)'
;TEREVINEILNVKNTKNHCLAYVWYINNINLQNLKKAGNFVDILNRSLDAEASKLLAGLRDVRLPEKIETTNIQKYTVEWIGRDGLDTETRGEYLNQFISHFYKNIIKLVERFNKNSTVIPYATVQPTKGRSQH
;
A
#
# COMPACT_ATOMS: atom_id res chain seq x y z
N THR A 1 2.39 7.87 9.19
CA THR A 1 3.63 8.40 9.79
C THR A 1 4.78 7.41 9.59
N GLU A 2 6.05 7.83 9.60
CA GLU A 2 7.21 6.92 9.38
C GLU A 2 7.19 5.68 10.30
N ARG A 3 6.80 5.89 11.56
CA ARG A 3 6.68 4.83 12.57
C ARG A 3 5.68 3.74 12.18
N GLU A 4 4.53 4.10 11.61
CA GLU A 4 3.55 3.14 11.08
C GLU A 4 4.16 2.34 9.94
N VAL A 5 4.84 3.00 8.99
CA VAL A 5 5.47 2.31 7.86
C VAL A 5 6.54 1.32 8.33
N ILE A 6 7.37 1.70 9.30
CA ILE A 6 8.39 0.82 9.86
C ILE A 6 7.74 -0.38 10.55
N ASN A 7 6.77 -0.15 11.43
CA ASN A 7 6.23 -1.22 12.27
C ASN A 7 5.26 -2.13 11.53
N GLU A 8 4.42 -1.58 10.66
CA GLU A 8 3.31 -2.28 10.04
C GLU A 8 3.66 -2.86 8.67
N ILE A 9 4.73 -2.38 8.03
CA ILE A 9 5.16 -2.85 6.71
C ILE A 9 6.57 -3.44 6.78
N LEU A 10 7.55 -2.66 7.23
CA LEU A 10 8.96 -3.05 7.09
C LEU A 10 9.41 -4.11 8.11
N ASN A 11 8.87 -4.10 9.31
CA ASN A 11 9.22 -5.06 10.38
C ASN A 11 8.38 -6.34 10.35
N VAL A 12 7.31 -6.40 9.55
CA VAL A 12 6.43 -7.58 9.48
C VAL A 12 7.12 -8.72 8.75
N LYS A 13 7.09 -9.95 9.31
CA LYS A 13 7.79 -11.10 8.72
C LYS A 13 7.27 -11.49 7.34
N ASN A 14 5.95 -11.41 7.12
CA ASN A 14 5.31 -11.81 5.87
C ASN A 14 4.30 -10.75 5.41
N THR A 15 4.62 -10.08 4.30
CA THR A 15 3.79 -9.04 3.67
C THR A 15 2.89 -9.57 2.56
N LYS A 16 3.16 -10.77 2.04
CA LYS A 16 2.48 -11.37 0.88
C LYS A 16 0.95 -11.42 1.01
N ASN A 17 0.47 -11.68 2.22
CA ASN A 17 -0.95 -11.92 2.49
C ASN A 17 -1.66 -10.74 3.17
N HIS A 18 -0.96 -9.65 3.43
CA HIS A 18 -1.49 -8.57 4.27
C HIS A 18 -1.17 -7.16 3.76
N CYS A 19 -0.26 -7.02 2.79
CA CYS A 19 0.14 -5.72 2.26
C CYS A 19 -0.07 -5.63 0.76
N LEU A 20 -0.69 -4.53 0.33
CA LEU A 20 -0.67 -4.02 -1.04
C LEU A 20 0.02 -2.66 -1.03
N ALA A 21 0.78 -2.35 -2.08
CA ALA A 21 1.40 -1.04 -2.24
C ALA A 21 1.03 -0.43 -3.59
N TYR A 22 0.68 0.85 -3.53
CA TYR A 22 0.38 1.65 -4.71
C TYR A 22 1.34 2.82 -4.71
N VAL A 23 2.21 2.86 -5.72
CA VAL A 23 3.23 3.88 -5.86
C VAL A 23 2.86 4.76 -7.04
N TRP A 24 2.77 6.06 -6.79
CA TRP A 24 2.45 7.05 -7.80
C TRP A 24 3.66 7.96 -8.04
N TYR A 25 4.17 7.95 -9.26
CA TYR A 25 5.21 8.85 -9.73
C TYR A 25 4.56 9.99 -10.49
N ILE A 26 4.78 11.21 -10.01
CA ILE A 26 4.37 12.42 -10.69
C ILE A 26 5.63 13.06 -11.24
N ASN A 27 5.78 13.06 -12.56
CA ASN A 27 6.91 13.64 -13.24
C ASN A 27 6.72 15.14 -13.45
N ASN A 28 7.83 15.87 -13.53
CA ASN A 28 7.87 17.28 -13.95
C ASN A 28 7.00 18.24 -13.11
N ILE A 29 6.88 17.99 -11.80
CA ILE A 29 6.12 18.86 -10.89
C ILE A 29 6.59 20.32 -11.01
N ASN A 30 5.65 21.22 -11.30
CA ASN A 30 5.95 22.64 -11.42
C ASN A 30 6.12 23.29 -10.03
N LEU A 31 7.37 23.48 -9.61
CA LEU A 31 7.72 24.12 -8.34
C LEU A 31 7.53 25.66 -8.34
N GLN A 32 7.19 26.29 -9.48
CA GLN A 32 6.86 27.72 -9.49
C GLN A 32 5.50 28.00 -8.82
N ASN A 33 4.58 27.03 -8.84
CA ASN A 33 3.30 27.09 -8.14
C ASN A 33 3.37 26.30 -6.83
N LEU A 34 4.11 26.81 -5.85
CA LEU A 34 4.36 26.15 -4.57
C LEU A 34 3.08 25.78 -3.81
N LYS A 35 2.00 26.55 -3.96
CA LYS A 35 0.70 26.24 -3.33
C LYS A 35 0.11 24.92 -3.88
N LYS A 36 0.28 24.65 -5.18
CA LYS A 36 -0.18 23.40 -5.79
C LYS A 36 0.83 22.27 -5.58
N ALA A 37 2.12 22.53 -5.78
CA ALA A 37 3.18 21.55 -5.59
C ALA A 37 3.23 21.02 -4.15
N GLY A 38 2.99 21.88 -3.16
CA GLY A 38 2.97 21.53 -1.73
C GLY A 38 1.92 20.50 -1.31
N ASN A 39 1.00 20.11 -2.20
CA ASN A 39 0.09 18.98 -1.95
C ASN A 39 0.74 17.61 -2.23
N PHE A 40 1.89 17.59 -2.90
CA PHE A 40 2.54 16.37 -3.40
C PHE A 40 4.00 16.25 -2.96
N VAL A 41 4.65 17.37 -2.64
CA VAL A 41 6.04 17.41 -2.17
C VAL A 41 6.17 18.31 -0.96
N ASP A 42 7.12 18.01 -0.10
CA ASP A 42 7.46 18.84 1.05
C ASP A 42 8.23 20.09 0.59
N ILE A 43 7.80 21.25 1.08
CA ILE A 43 8.38 22.54 0.74
C ILE A 43 8.97 23.16 2.00
N LEU A 44 10.28 23.43 1.97
CA LEU A 44 11.02 24.13 3.01
C LEU A 44 11.64 25.40 2.42
N ASN A 45 11.45 26.54 3.09
CA ASN A 45 12.01 27.83 2.67
C ASN A 45 11.76 28.19 1.19
N ARG A 46 10.53 27.96 0.71
CA ARG A 46 10.11 28.20 -0.69
C ARG A 46 10.82 27.34 -1.74
N SER A 47 11.41 26.23 -1.31
CA SER A 47 12.08 25.26 -2.19
C SER A 47 11.68 23.84 -1.81
N LEU A 48 11.97 22.88 -2.67
CA LEU A 48 11.80 21.47 -2.36
C LEU A 48 12.67 21.10 -1.16
N ASP A 49 12.08 20.42 -0.17
CA ASP A 49 12.84 19.84 0.93
C ASP A 49 13.63 18.62 0.41
N ALA A 50 14.94 18.82 0.20
CA ALA A 50 15.83 17.80 -0.34
C ALA A 50 16.04 16.62 0.63
N GLU A 51 15.99 16.86 1.94
CA GLU A 51 16.16 15.81 2.94
C GLU A 51 14.93 14.91 2.98
N ALA A 52 13.74 15.51 3.10
CA ALA A 52 12.49 14.77 3.06
C ALA A 52 12.33 14.01 1.73
N SER A 53 12.66 14.64 0.60
CA SER A 53 12.63 14.00 -0.72
C SER A 53 13.55 12.77 -0.80
N LYS A 54 14.77 12.87 -0.26
CA LYS A 54 15.73 11.75 -0.22
C LYS A 54 15.25 10.61 0.66
N LEU A 55 14.71 10.92 1.84
CA LEU A 55 14.16 9.91 2.77
C LEU A 55 12.97 9.17 2.15
N LEU A 56 12.04 9.92 1.53
CA LEU A 56 10.89 9.34 0.84
C LEU A 56 11.30 8.49 -0.36
N ALA A 57 12.30 8.91 -1.14
CA ALA A 57 12.85 8.11 -2.23
C ALA A 57 13.46 6.80 -1.72
N GLY A 58 14.25 6.83 -0.65
CA GLY A 58 14.80 5.61 -0.03
C GLY A 58 13.71 4.66 0.49
N LEU A 59 12.63 5.21 1.05
CA LEU A 59 11.49 4.41 1.49
C LEU A 59 10.75 3.77 0.31
N ARG A 60 10.39 4.57 -0.70
CA ARG A 60 9.57 4.19 -1.85
C ARG A 60 10.29 3.27 -2.84
N ASP A 61 11.55 3.57 -3.15
CA ASP A 61 12.26 2.96 -4.28
C ASP A 61 13.19 1.82 -3.85
N VAL A 62 13.52 1.73 -2.56
CA VAL A 62 14.42 0.69 -2.02
C VAL A 62 13.70 -0.19 -1.01
N ARG A 63 13.36 0.38 0.17
CA ARG A 63 12.89 -0.41 1.32
C ARG A 63 11.54 -1.09 1.06
N LEU A 64 10.63 -0.41 0.36
CA LEU A 64 9.31 -0.94 0.06
C LEU A 64 9.36 -2.09 -0.98
N PRO A 65 10.05 -1.95 -2.14
CA PRO A 65 10.26 -3.05 -3.09
C PRO A 65 11.00 -4.25 -2.52
N GLU A 66 11.96 -4.04 -1.62
CA GLU A 66 12.67 -5.14 -0.94
C GLU A 66 11.74 -5.94 0.00
N LYS A 67 10.65 -5.33 0.45
CA LYS A 67 9.78 -5.88 1.48
C LYS A 67 8.50 -6.51 0.95
N ILE A 68 7.91 -5.96 -0.10
CA ILE A 68 6.58 -6.37 -0.61
C ILE A 68 6.77 -7.21 -1.88
N GLU A 69 5.99 -8.29 -2.00
CA GLU A 69 5.98 -9.08 -3.24
C GLU A 69 5.59 -8.20 -4.43
N THR A 70 6.32 -8.34 -5.54
CA THR A 70 6.11 -7.55 -6.75
C THR A 70 4.68 -7.61 -7.27
N THR A 71 3.99 -8.74 -7.12
CA THR A 71 2.57 -8.89 -7.52
C THR A 71 1.59 -8.06 -6.67
N ASN A 72 2.03 -7.59 -5.51
CA ASN A 72 1.25 -6.76 -4.60
C ASN A 72 1.64 -5.27 -4.71
N ILE A 73 2.61 -4.93 -5.55
CA ILE A 73 3.02 -3.55 -5.83
C ILE A 73 2.48 -3.14 -7.20
N GLN A 74 1.73 -2.06 -7.22
CA GLN A 74 1.30 -1.42 -8.46
C GLN A 74 1.95 -0.03 -8.56
N LYS A 75 2.57 0.25 -9.71
CA LYS A 75 3.20 1.54 -10.00
C LYS A 75 2.43 2.26 -11.08
N TYR A 76 2.23 3.56 -10.89
CA TYR A 76 1.62 4.45 -11.88
C TYR A 76 2.53 5.65 -12.07
N THR A 77 2.69 6.07 -13.31
CA THR A 77 3.43 7.29 -13.65
C THR A 77 2.50 8.22 -14.38
N VAL A 78 2.48 9.48 -13.95
CA VAL A 78 1.70 10.55 -14.58
C VAL A 78 2.59 11.76 -14.78
N GLU A 79 2.25 12.55 -15.79
CA GLU A 79 2.93 13.81 -16.06
C GLU A 79 2.18 14.96 -15.40
N TRP A 80 2.93 15.88 -14.79
CA TRP A 80 2.38 17.16 -14.36
C TRP A 80 2.20 18.06 -15.59
N ILE A 81 0.96 18.47 -15.86
CA ILE A 81 0.63 19.24 -17.06
C ILE A 81 0.24 20.67 -16.67
N GLY A 82 0.96 21.64 -17.25
CA GLY A 82 0.64 23.05 -17.10
C GLY A 82 0.78 23.60 -15.66
N ARG A 83 -0.05 24.59 -15.33
CA ARG A 83 0.01 25.32 -14.05
C ARG A 83 -0.74 24.62 -12.92
N ASP A 84 -1.83 23.94 -13.27
CA ASP A 84 -2.74 23.31 -12.31
C ASP A 84 -2.36 21.85 -11.97
N GLY A 85 -1.51 21.25 -12.81
CA GLY A 85 -0.83 20.01 -12.53
C GLY A 85 -1.52 18.79 -13.11
N LEU A 86 -2.04 17.95 -12.24
CA LEU A 86 -2.63 16.69 -12.66
C LEU A 86 -4.01 16.94 -13.26
N ASP A 87 -4.12 16.69 -14.56
CA ASP A 87 -5.38 16.82 -15.27
C ASP A 87 -6.43 15.83 -14.75
N THR A 88 -7.69 16.27 -14.76
CA THR A 88 -8.83 15.53 -14.23
C THR A 88 -9.18 14.29 -15.06
N GLU A 89 -8.91 14.32 -16.37
CA GLU A 89 -9.20 13.23 -17.29
C GLU A 89 -8.19 12.08 -17.11
N THR A 90 -6.89 12.40 -17.09
CA THR A 90 -5.81 11.43 -16.77
C THR A 90 -5.93 10.83 -15.37
N ARG A 91 -6.51 11.57 -14.42
CA ARG A 91 -6.83 11.05 -13.07
C ARG A 91 -7.94 9.98 -13.11
N GLY A 92 -8.87 10.06 -14.05
CA GLY A 92 -9.98 9.09 -14.18
C GLY A 92 -9.50 7.69 -14.57
N GLU A 93 -8.57 7.61 -15.52
CA GLU A 93 -7.98 6.33 -15.93
C GLU A 93 -7.20 5.66 -14.79
N TYR A 94 -6.36 6.42 -14.10
CA TYR A 94 -5.66 5.94 -12.90
C TYR A 94 -6.65 5.40 -11.85
N LEU A 95 -7.70 6.16 -11.53
CA LEU A 95 -8.69 5.75 -10.52
C LEU A 95 -9.40 4.46 -10.92
N ASN A 96 -9.77 4.30 -12.18
CA ASN A 96 -10.42 3.08 -12.66
C ASN A 96 -9.50 1.86 -12.55
N GLN A 97 -8.23 2.00 -12.96
CA GLN A 97 -7.24 0.93 -12.83
C GLN A 97 -6.95 0.61 -11.35
N PHE A 98 -6.81 1.64 -10.51
CA PHE A 98 -6.61 1.50 -9.08
C PHE A 98 -7.77 0.76 -8.42
N ILE A 99 -9.02 1.18 -8.65
CA ILE A 99 -10.21 0.55 -8.06
C ILE A 99 -10.32 -0.92 -8.47
N SER A 100 -10.12 -1.21 -9.76
CA SER A 100 -10.16 -2.58 -10.28
C SER A 100 -9.09 -3.46 -9.64
N HIS A 101 -7.84 -2.98 -9.59
CA HIS A 101 -6.74 -3.73 -8.98
C HIS A 101 -6.93 -3.89 -7.47
N PHE A 102 -7.36 -2.83 -6.79
CA PHE A 102 -7.60 -2.82 -5.35
C PHE A 102 -8.69 -3.82 -4.97
N TYR A 103 -9.85 -3.76 -5.62
CA TYR A 103 -10.95 -4.67 -5.36
C TYR A 103 -10.54 -6.14 -5.56
N LYS A 104 -9.93 -6.45 -6.71
CA LYS A 104 -9.49 -7.81 -7.04
C LYS A 104 -8.49 -8.36 -6.02
N ASN A 105 -7.54 -7.54 -5.58
CA ASN A 105 -6.50 -8.01 -4.68
C ASN A 105 -6.94 -8.04 -3.21
N ILE A 106 -7.83 -7.15 -2.76
CA ILE A 106 -8.45 -7.30 -1.44
C ILE A 106 -9.23 -8.61 -1.33
N ILE A 107 -10.03 -8.96 -2.34
CA ILE A 107 -10.76 -10.24 -2.34
C ILE A 107 -9.78 -11.41 -2.19
N LYS A 108 -8.70 -11.42 -2.97
CA LYS A 108 -7.67 -12.45 -2.85
C LYS A 108 -7.04 -12.52 -1.45
N LEU A 109 -6.82 -11.38 -0.80
CA LEU A 109 -6.29 -11.37 0.57
C LEU A 109 -7.30 -11.96 1.56
N VAL A 110 -8.58 -11.59 1.46
CA VAL A 110 -9.66 -12.14 2.28
C VAL A 110 -9.83 -13.64 2.06
N GLU A 111 -9.82 -14.11 0.81
CA GLU A 111 -9.91 -15.53 0.48
C GLU A 111 -8.74 -16.34 1.07
N ARG A 112 -7.52 -15.81 0.99
CA ARG A 112 -6.34 -16.45 1.60
C ARG A 112 -6.45 -16.50 3.12
N PHE A 113 -6.95 -15.44 3.74
CA PHE A 113 -7.21 -15.42 5.17
C PHE A 113 -8.22 -16.50 5.56
N ASN A 114 -9.38 -16.57 4.90
CA ASN A 114 -10.42 -17.55 5.19
C ASN A 114 -9.96 -19.01 4.98
N LYS A 115 -9.19 -19.28 3.92
CA LYS A 115 -8.56 -20.60 3.70
C LYS A 115 -7.65 -20.99 4.84
N ASN A 116 -6.85 -20.06 5.38
CA ASN A 116 -5.95 -20.34 6.49
C ASN A 116 -6.71 -20.50 7.82
N SER A 117 -7.81 -19.76 8.03
CA SER A 117 -8.68 -19.88 9.20
C SER A 117 -9.46 -21.21 9.26
N THR A 118 -9.66 -21.86 8.10
CA THR A 118 -10.30 -23.19 8.02
C THR A 118 -9.36 -24.32 8.49
N VAL A 119 -8.06 -24.04 8.68
CA VAL A 119 -7.05 -25.01 9.15
C VAL A 119 -6.83 -24.96 10.67
N ILE A 120 -7.69 -24.25 11.42
CA ILE A 120 -7.80 -24.51 12.86
C ILE A 120 -8.79 -25.67 12.99
N PRO A 121 -8.33 -26.92 13.21
CA PRO A 121 -9.28 -28.00 13.40
C PRO A 121 -10.08 -27.63 14.66
N TYR A 122 -11.40 -27.55 14.53
CA TYR A 122 -12.27 -27.65 15.69
C TYR A 122 -11.78 -28.88 16.45
N ALA A 123 -11.23 -28.67 17.65
CA ALA A 123 -10.94 -29.78 18.53
C ALA A 123 -12.30 -30.40 18.84
N THR A 124 -12.66 -31.46 18.12
CA THR A 124 -13.84 -32.26 18.41
C THR A 124 -13.63 -32.82 19.81
N VAL A 125 -14.25 -32.16 20.80
CA VAL A 125 -14.44 -32.74 22.12
C VAL A 125 -15.29 -33.98 21.90
N GLN A 126 -14.65 -35.15 21.92
CA GLN A 126 -15.40 -36.39 21.93
C GLN A 126 -16.18 -36.46 23.25
N PRO A 127 -17.50 -36.71 23.21
CA PRO A 127 -18.25 -36.88 24.44
C PRO A 127 -17.72 -38.14 25.14
N THR A 128 -17.16 -37.97 26.32
CA THR A 128 -16.83 -39.09 27.22
C THR A 128 -18.12 -39.85 27.47
N LYS A 129 -18.22 -41.08 26.95
CA LYS A 129 -19.31 -42.00 27.28
C LYS A 129 -19.38 -42.11 28.80
N GLY A 130 -20.43 -41.57 29.38
CA GLY A 130 -20.77 -41.80 30.79
C GLY A 130 -20.89 -43.31 31.00
N ARG A 131 -20.03 -43.86 31.86
CA ARG A 131 -20.24 -45.20 32.42
C ARG A 131 -21.56 -45.18 33.17
N SER A 132 -22.57 -45.82 32.59
CA SER A 132 -23.71 -46.32 33.37
C SER A 132 -23.15 -47.39 34.31
N GLN A 133 -23.16 -47.11 35.61
CA GLN A 133 -23.00 -48.14 36.63
C GLN A 133 -24.38 -48.71 36.93
N HIS A 134 -24.47 -50.03 36.87
CA HIS A 134 -25.54 -50.85 37.41
C HIS A 134 -25.56 -50.80 38.93
#